data_AF-A0A1C7MA07-F1
#
_entry.id   AF-A0A1C7MA07-F1
#
_cell.length_a   1.000
_cell.length_b   1.000
_cell.length_c   1.000
_cell.angle_alpha   90.00
_cell.angle_beta   90.00
_cell.angle_gamma   90.00
#
_symmetry.space_group_name_H-M   'P 1'
#
loop_
_entity.id
_entity.type
_entity.pdbx_description
1 polymer ?
#
loop_
_entity_poly.entity_id
_entity_poly.type
_entity_poly.pdbx_seq_one_letter_code
_entity_poly.pdbx_strand_id
1 'polypeptide(L)'
;MYLALADRVNLQEQVGLQLGTKGSRTRINYGARPRIVVGPVNTVHYLDVVDIDRYNLILGTVFCNTYGVSLNFETHTIHIKGMEIPAYTTVEEAEILANRLESCQLRMAAHLNVAIVQLPSNQ
;
A
#
# COMPACT_ATOMS: atom_id res chain seq x y z
N MET A 1 2.05 -12.13 -10.14
CA MET A 1 2.96 -11.07 -10.59
C MET A 1 2.53 -9.79 -9.89
N TYR A 2 3.28 -9.30 -8.90
CA TYR A 2 2.93 -8.06 -8.18
C TYR A 2 3.34 -6.87 -9.03
N LEU A 3 2.37 -6.05 -9.41
CA LEU A 3 2.58 -4.81 -10.13
C LEU A 3 2.68 -3.66 -9.12
N ALA A 4 3.87 -3.07 -9.01
CA ALA A 4 4.09 -1.81 -8.31
C ALA A 4 4.25 -0.69 -9.34
N LEU A 5 3.42 0.36 -9.25
CA LEU A 5 3.51 1.57 -10.09
C LEU A 5 4.60 2.55 -9.61
N ALA A 6 5.23 2.26 -8.48
CA ALA A 6 6.29 3.05 -7.89
C ALA A 6 7.67 2.49 -8.26
N ASP A 7 8.69 3.35 -8.29
CA ASP A 7 10.07 2.98 -8.56
C ASP A 7 10.50 1.81 -7.66
N ARG A 8 10.78 0.66 -8.27
CA ARG A 8 11.14 -0.57 -7.58
C ARG A 8 12.63 -0.58 -7.23
N VAL A 9 12.94 -0.78 -5.95
CA VAL A 9 14.28 -0.99 -5.44
C VAL A 9 14.39 -2.45 -5.01
N ASN A 10 15.33 -3.21 -5.58
CA ASN A 10 15.60 -4.56 -5.12
C ASN A 10 16.48 -4.50 -3.86
N LEU A 11 16.06 -5.20 -2.80
CA LEU A 11 16.85 -5.32 -1.57
C LEU A 11 17.90 -6.44 -1.76
N GLN A 12 19.16 -6.16 -1.38
CA GLN A 12 20.24 -7.15 -1.44
C GLN A 12 20.08 -8.24 -0.37
N GLU A 13 19.54 -7.88 0.79
CA GLU A 13 19.24 -8.81 1.88
C GLU A 13 17.73 -8.89 2.11
N GLN A 14 17.19 -10.11 2.06
CA GLN A 14 15.76 -10.35 2.30
C GLN A 14 15.52 -10.44 3.80
N VAL A 15 14.79 -9.46 4.34
CA VAL A 15 14.40 -9.43 5.75
C VAL A 15 13.10 -10.23 5.93
N GLY A 16 13.09 -11.17 6.87
CA GLY A 16 11.88 -11.89 7.26
C GLY A 16 10.98 -10.98 8.09
N LEU A 17 9.74 -10.77 7.65
CA LEU A 17 8.72 -10.07 8.43
C LEU A 17 7.90 -11.09 9.20
N GLN A 18 7.93 -10.99 10.53
CA GLN A 18 7.07 -11.76 11.41
C GLN A 18 5.81 -10.96 11.72
N LEU A 19 4.67 -11.38 11.17
CA LEU A 19 3.38 -10.81 11.53
C LEU A 19 2.84 -11.52 12.79
N GLY A 20 2.06 -10.82 13.61
CA GLY A 20 1.48 -11.34 14.85
C GLY A 20 0.43 -12.44 14.68
N THR A 21 0.08 -12.79 13.44
CA THR A 21 -0.86 -13.86 13.09
C THR A 21 -0.11 -15.19 12.90
N LYS A 22 -0.55 -16.26 13.56
CA LYS A 22 0.05 -17.59 13.41
C LYS A 22 0.01 -18.03 11.93
N GLY A 23 1.18 -18.26 11.35
CA GLY A 23 1.32 -18.87 10.01
C GLY A 23 1.81 -17.93 8.90
N SER A 24 1.79 -16.61 9.08
CA SER A 24 2.26 -15.69 8.04
C SER A 24 3.75 -15.35 8.23
N ARG A 25 4.59 -16.06 7.48
CA ARG A 25 6.00 -15.70 7.26
C ARG A 25 6.08 -15.00 5.90
N THR A 26 5.97 -13.68 5.88
CA THR A 26 6.17 -12.92 4.64
C THR A 26 7.60 -12.39 4.61
N ARG A 27 8.23 -12.36 3.42
CA ARG A 27 9.57 -11.79 3.23
C ARG A 27 9.46 -10.44 2.56
N ILE A 28 10.22 -9.46 3.04
CA ILE A 28 10.40 -8.19 2.35
C ILE A 28 11.45 -8.42 1.27
N ASN A 29 11.01 -8.36 0.01
CA ASN A 29 11.88 -8.63 -1.14
C ASN A 29 12.24 -7.35 -1.91
N TYR A 30 11.41 -6.32 -1.78
CA TYR A 30 11.50 -5.09 -2.57
C TYR A 30 11.20 -3.88 -1.71
N GLY A 31 11.77 -2.75 -2.09
CA GLY A 31 11.37 -1.42 -1.64
C GLY A 31 10.75 -0.63 -2.77
N ALA A 32 10.02 0.41 -2.42
CA ALA A 32 9.47 1.39 -3.33
C ALA A 32 9.67 2.81 -2.78
N ARG A 33 9.75 3.80 -3.68
CA ARG A 33 9.80 5.22 -3.30
C ARG A 33 8.57 6.00 -3.81
N PRO A 34 7.35 5.71 -3.34
CA PRO A 34 6.18 6.46 -3.79
C PRO A 34 6.16 7.87 -3.19
N ARG A 35 5.50 8.78 -3.91
CA ARG A 35 5.07 10.05 -3.36
C ARG A 35 3.84 9.82 -2.48
N ILE A 36 3.95 10.14 -1.20
CA ILE A 36 2.86 10.10 -0.22
C ILE A 36 2.25 11.50 -0.13
N VAL A 37 0.94 11.59 -0.39
CA VAL A 37 0.14 12.80 -0.22
C VAL A 37 -0.99 12.50 0.76
N VAL A 38 -0.93 13.08 1.96
CA VAL A 38 -1.95 12.91 3.01
C VAL A 38 -2.05 14.19 3.84
N GLY A 39 -3.22 14.84 3.78
CA GLY A 39 -3.43 16.17 4.37
C GLY A 39 -2.32 17.16 3.96
N PRO A 40 -1.58 17.76 4.91
CA PRO A 40 -0.51 18.71 4.61
C PRO A 40 0.84 18.06 4.24
N VAL A 41 0.93 16.73 4.25
CA VAL A 41 2.17 16.00 3.94
C VAL A 41 2.20 15.67 2.45
N ASN A 42 3.24 16.14 1.76
CA ASN A 42 3.57 15.76 0.38
C ASN A 42 5.06 15.48 0.30
N THR A 43 5.44 14.21 0.24
CA THR A 43 6.84 13.77 0.36
C THR A 43 7.08 12.49 -0.42
N VAL A 44 8.33 12.22 -0.78
CA VAL A 44 8.73 10.90 -1.27
C VAL A 44 9.33 10.13 -0.11
N HIS A 45 8.84 8.93 0.15
CA HIS A 45 9.33 8.06 1.22
C HIS A 45 9.72 6.69 0.70
N TYR A 46 10.80 6.15 1.26
CA TYR A 46 11.12 4.74 1.06
C TYR A 46 10.18 3.89 1.89
N LEU A 47 9.60 2.87 1.27
CA LEU A 47 8.71 1.91 1.88
C LEU A 47 9.10 0.50 1.45
N ASP A 48 9.00 -0.43 2.38
CA ASP A 48 9.17 -1.85 2.10
C ASP A 48 7.88 -2.42 1.47
N VAL A 49 8.05 -3.16 0.38
CA VAL A 49 6.96 -3.84 -0.32
C VAL A 49 6.87 -5.26 0.20
N VAL A 50 5.71 -5.54 0.76
CA VAL A 50 5.37 -6.82 1.39
C VAL A 50 4.00 -7.26 0.90
N ASP A 51 3.85 -8.58 0.74
CA ASP A 51 2.58 -9.19 0.37
C ASP A 51 1.67 -9.30 1.61
N ILE A 52 0.71 -8.39 1.71
CA ILE A 52 -0.27 -8.33 2.80
C ILE A 52 -1.66 -8.11 2.18
N ASP A 53 -2.58 -9.04 2.44
CA ASP A 53 -3.91 -9.04 1.82
C ASP A 53 -4.76 -7.81 2.17
N ARG A 54 -4.69 -7.35 3.43
CA ARG A 54 -5.64 -6.34 3.95
C ARG A 54 -5.23 -4.89 3.67
N TYR A 55 -3.94 -4.62 3.49
CA TYR A 55 -3.41 -3.25 3.47
C TYR A 55 -2.65 -2.99 2.17
N ASN A 56 -3.00 -1.92 1.45
CA ASN A 56 -2.18 -1.45 0.33
C ASN A 56 -0.94 -0.68 0.78
N LEU A 57 -1.03 -0.02 1.94
CA LEU A 57 0.04 0.76 2.53
C LEU A 57 -0.13 0.75 4.05
N ILE A 58 0.97 0.55 4.76
CA ILE A 58 1.03 0.66 6.22
C ILE A 58 2.01 1.78 6.55
N LEU A 59 1.52 2.82 7.22
CA LEU A 59 2.36 3.89 7.75
C LEU A 59 2.68 3.56 9.21
N GLY A 60 3.94 3.21 9.46
CA GLY A 60 4.41 2.85 10.78
C GLY A 60 4.66 4.05 11.70
N THR A 61 5.07 3.75 12.92
CA THR A 61 5.37 4.74 13.97
C THR A 61 6.46 5.74 13.58
N VAL A 62 7.42 5.35 12.73
CA VAL A 62 8.46 6.27 12.21
C VAL A 62 7.83 7.41 11.42
N PHE A 63 6.86 7.11 10.55
CA PHE A 63 6.13 8.12 9.80
C PHE A 63 5.33 9.01 10.76
N CYS A 64 4.65 8.39 11.73
CA CYS A 64 3.86 9.13 12.71
C CYS A 64 4.71 10.11 13.52
N ASN A 65 5.88 9.68 14.01
CA ASN A 65 6.78 10.53 14.78
C ASN A 65 7.39 11.65 13.92
N THR A 66 7.73 11.36 12.67
CA THR A 66 8.34 12.34 11.75
C THR A 66 7.39 13.48 11.41
N TYR A 67 6.09 13.18 11.23
CA TYR A 67 5.09 14.17 10.82
C TYR A 67 4.18 14.67 11.94
N GLY A 68 4.42 14.23 13.19
CA GLY A 68 3.60 14.58 14.34
C GLY A 68 2.15 14.11 14.16
N VAL A 69 1.98 12.86 13.73
CA VAL A 69 0.65 12.25 13.57
C VAL A 69 0.11 11.88 14.94
N SER A 70 -1.11 12.32 15.23
CA SER A 70 -1.87 11.93 16.41
C SER A 70 -3.17 11.26 15.98
N LEU A 71 -3.46 10.10 16.57
CA LEU A 71 -4.70 9.35 16.32
C LEU A 71 -5.67 9.68 17.45
N ASN A 72 -6.82 10.27 17.12
CA ASN A 72 -7.91 10.49 18.05
C ASN A 72 -8.96 9.39 17.87
N PHE A 73 -8.99 8.45 18.80
CA PHE A 73 -9.94 7.32 18.77
C PHE A 73 -11.33 7.69 19.28
N GLU A 74 -11.48 8.80 20.01
CA GLU A 74 -12.78 9.27 20.49
C GLU A 74 -13.61 9.86 19.35
N THR A 75 -12.99 10.71 18.53
CA THR A 75 -13.62 11.34 17.37
C THR A 75 -13.42 10.56 16.07
N HIS A 76 -12.62 9.49 16.10
CA HIS A 76 -12.22 8.72 14.92
C HIS A 76 -11.56 9.59 13.84
N THR A 77 -10.63 10.45 14.26
CA THR A 77 -9.92 11.39 13.39
C THR A 77 -8.39 11.28 13.53
N ILE A 78 -7.70 11.67 12.47
CA ILE A 78 -6.25 11.64 12.34
C ILE A 78 -5.77 13.09 12.24
N HIS A 79 -4.96 13.51 13.19
CA HIS A 79 -4.34 14.84 13.15
C HIS A 79 -2.93 14.74 12.57
N ILE A 80 -2.63 15.55 11.56
CA ILE A 80 -1.31 15.64 10.92
C ILE A 80 -0.94 17.12 10.77
N LYS A 81 0.13 17.56 11.43
CA LYS A 81 0.62 18.95 11.37
C LYS A 81 -0.47 20.02 11.54
N GLY A 82 -1.41 19.80 12.47
CA GLY A 82 -2.49 20.73 12.77
C GLY A 82 -3.72 20.64 11.85
N MET A 83 -3.71 19.76 10.84
CA MET A 83 -4.89 19.42 10.05
C MET A 83 -5.55 18.16 10.61
N GLU A 84 -6.87 18.19 10.77
CA GLU A 84 -7.68 17.04 11.15
C GLU A 84 -8.26 16.37 9.90
N ILE A 85 -8.12 15.05 9.82
CA ILE A 85 -8.56 14.22 8.70
C ILE A 85 -9.47 13.14 9.29
N PRO A 86 -10.73 13.00 8.81
CA PRO A 86 -11.60 11.93 9.29
C PRO A 86 -11.04 10.56 8.88
N ALA A 87 -11.04 9.61 9.80
CA ALA A 87 -10.74 8.22 9.48
C ALA A 87 -11.99 7.57 8.85
N TYR A 88 -11.77 6.54 8.03
CA TYR A 88 -12.88 5.80 7.43
C TYR A 88 -13.75 5.15 8.49
N THR A 89 -15.06 5.23 8.31
CA THR A 89 -16.04 4.46 9.06
C THR A 89 -15.97 2.98 8.68
N THR A 90 -16.51 2.10 9.53
CA THR A 90 -16.53 0.65 9.25
C THR A 90 -17.27 0.28 7.97
N VAL A 91 -18.28 1.07 7.59
CA VAL A 91 -19.05 0.89 6.35
C VAL A 91 -18.18 1.26 5.14
N GLU A 92 -17.54 2.42 5.17
CA GLU A 92 -16.62 2.87 4.11
C GLU A 92 -15.43 1.90 3.97
N GLU A 93 -14.88 1.39 5.06
CA GLU A 93 -13.82 0.38 5.02
C GLU A 93 -14.27 -0.90 4.31
N ALA A 94 -15.48 -1.39 4.58
CA ALA A 94 -16.02 -2.58 3.94
C ALA A 94 -16.24 -2.36 2.42
N GLU A 95 -16.78 -1.20 2.04
CA GLU A 95 -16.95 -0.82 0.64
C GLU A 95 -15.61 -0.70 -0.09
N ILE A 96 -14.62 -0.05 0.52
CA ILE A 96 -13.26 0.06 -0.03
C ILE A 96 -12.64 -1.32 -0.23
N LEU A 97 -12.80 -2.24 0.72
CA LEU A 97 -12.29 -3.61 0.61
C LEU A 97 -12.98 -4.40 -0.51
N ALA A 98 -14.30 -4.25 -0.68
CA ALA A 98 -15.05 -4.88 -1.76
C ALA A 98 -14.58 -4.35 -3.14
N ASN A 99 -14.47 -3.03 -3.27
CA ASN A 99 -14.03 -2.37 -4.51
C ASN A 99 -12.59 -2.74 -4.92
N ARG A 100 -11.73 -3.13 -3.96
CA ARG A 100 -10.36 -3.60 -4.24
C ARG A 100 -10.35 -4.91 -4.99
N LEU A 101 -11.22 -5.87 -4.64
CA LEU A 101 -11.27 -7.16 -5.32
C LEU A 101 -11.59 -6.98 -6.80
N GLU A 102 -12.60 -6.15 -7.09
CA GLU A 102 -13.01 -5.80 -8.44
C GLU A 102 -11.90 -5.04 -9.19
N SER A 103 -11.27 -4.06 -8.53
CA SER A 103 -10.18 -3.27 -9.12
C SER A 103 -8.95 -4.11 -9.44
N CYS A 104 -8.60 -5.08 -8.57
CA CYS A 104 -7.52 -6.03 -8.82
C CYS A 104 -7.81 -6.91 -10.02
N GLN A 105 -9.03 -7.45 -10.12
CA GLN A 105 -9.46 -8.28 -11.25
C GLN A 105 -9.43 -7.50 -12.57
N LEU A 106 -9.93 -6.25 -12.58
CA LEU A 106 -9.91 -5.39 -13.75
C LEU A 106 -8.49 -5.02 -14.19
N ARG A 107 -7.61 -4.69 -13.24
CA ARG A 107 -6.19 -4.37 -13.54
C ARG A 107 -5.43 -5.59 -14.07
N MET A 108 -5.70 -6.77 -13.52
CA MET A 108 -5.13 -8.03 -14.03
C MET A 108 -5.62 -8.32 -15.45
N ALA A 109 -6.92 -8.16 -15.72
CA ALA A 109 -7.50 -8.38 -17.04
C ALA A 109 -6.96 -7.39 -18.09
N ALA A 110 -6.84 -6.10 -17.73
CA ALA A 110 -6.31 -5.07 -18.63
C ALA A 110 -4.85 -5.35 -19.04
N HIS A 111 -4.00 -5.81 -18.13
CA HIS A 111 -2.61 -6.14 -18.47
C HIS A 111 -2.44 -7.52 -19.13
N LEU A 112 -3.29 -8.50 -18.84
CA LEU A 112 -3.35 -9.74 -19.61
C LEU A 112 -3.73 -9.45 -21.07
N ASN A 113 -4.71 -8.58 -21.32
CA ASN A 113 -5.06 -8.15 -22.67
C ASN A 113 -3.91 -7.43 -23.38
N VAL A 114 -3.17 -6.54 -22.68
CA VAL A 114 -1.98 -5.89 -23.26
C VAL A 114 -0.88 -6.90 -23.58
N ALA A 115 -0.65 -7.90 -22.72
CA ALA A 115 0.33 -8.96 -22.96
C ALA A 115 -0.07 -9.90 -24.12
N ILE A 116 -1.37 -10.16 -24.31
CA ILE A 116 -1.89 -10.96 -25.43
C ILE A 116 -1.77 -10.17 -26.75
N VAL A 117 -2.01 -8.86 -26.74
CA VAL A 117 -1.84 -7.98 -27.92
C VAL A 117 -0.36 -7.82 -28.30
N GLN A 118 0.57 -8.03 -27.36
CA GLN A 118 2.02 -7.96 -27.59
C GLN A 118 2.70 -9.29 -27.94
N LEU A 119 1.99 -10.42 -28.00
CA LEU A 119 2.55 -11.64 -28.59
C LEU A 119 2.82 -11.38 -30.08
N PRO A 120 4.07 -11.52 -30.58
CA PRO A 120 4.34 -11.33 -31.99
C PRO A 120 3.51 -12.36 -32.75
N SER A 121 2.76 -11.89 -33.73
CA SER A 121 2.21 -12.74 -34.77
C SER A 121 3.40 -13.42 -35.45
N ASN A 122 3.67 -14.67 -35.09
CA ASN A 122 4.68 -15.49 -35.76
C ASN A 122 4.27 -15.60 -37.24
N GLN A 123 4.93 -14.81 -38.10
CA GLN A 123 5.10 -15.13 -39.52
C GLN A 123 6.38 -15.96 -39.66
#